data_AF-A0A9E0FML6-F1
#
_entry.id   AF-A0A9E0FML6-F1
#
_cell.length_a   1.000
_cell.length_b   1.000
_cell.length_c   1.000
_cell.angle_alpha   90.00
_cell.angle_beta   90.00
_cell.angle_gamma   90.00
#
_symmetry.space_group_name_H-M   'P 1'
#
loop_
_entity.id
_entity.type
_entity.pdbx_description
1 polymer ?
#
loop_
_entity_poly.entity_id
_entity_poly.type
_entity_poly.pdbx_seq_one_letter_code
_entity_poly.pdbx_strand_id
1 'polypeptide(L)'
;MSKPKQARSVARLAAVQALYQMEVSGVGVEAVIREFADHRFDRGIEGDGEGDPLAAADEAFFAELVRGVVGTQREIDAAVVKRLATGWKLDRLDATVRAI
;
A
#
# COMPACT_ATOMS: atom_id res chain seq x y z
N MET A 1 7.48 -1.07 -21.83
CA MET A 1 7.86 -1.51 -20.45
C MET A 1 7.58 -3.00 -20.33
N SER A 2 8.43 -3.80 -19.67
CA SER A 2 8.16 -5.25 -19.49
C SER A 2 6.99 -5.46 -18.52
N LYS A 3 6.01 -6.31 -18.87
CA LYS A 3 4.81 -6.67 -18.05
C LYS A 3 5.10 -6.84 -16.54
N PRO A 4 6.14 -7.60 -16.10
CA PRO A 4 6.48 -7.73 -14.68
C PRO A 4 6.89 -6.42 -13.98
N LYS A 5 7.51 -5.46 -14.70
CA LYS A 5 7.83 -4.15 -14.10
C LYS A 5 6.57 -3.34 -13.83
N GLN A 6 5.59 -3.42 -14.72
CA GLN A 6 4.30 -2.75 -14.55
C GLN A 6 3.51 -3.35 -13.39
N ALA A 7 3.42 -4.68 -13.29
CA ALA A 7 2.68 -5.36 -12.24
C ALA A 7 3.17 -5.01 -10.82
N ARG A 8 4.49 -4.95 -10.64
CA ARG A 8 5.08 -4.52 -9.35
C ARG A 8 4.91 -3.03 -9.06
N SER A 9 4.84 -2.18 -10.08
CA SER A 9 4.52 -0.76 -9.87
C SER A 9 3.08 -0.60 -9.39
N VAL A 10 2.13 -1.33 -10.00
CA VAL A 10 0.73 -1.35 -9.59
C VAL A 10 0.58 -1.92 -8.17
N ALA A 11 1.30 -2.99 -7.85
CA ALA A 11 1.31 -3.56 -6.49
C ALA A 11 1.81 -2.57 -5.42
N ARG A 12 2.80 -1.72 -5.72
CA ARG A 12 3.24 -0.65 -4.80
C ARG A 12 2.17 0.42 -4.60
N LEU A 13 1.48 0.81 -5.67
CA LEU A 13 0.34 1.73 -5.57
C LEU A 13 -0.76 1.13 -4.67
N ALA A 14 -1.11 -0.14 -4.88
CA ALA A 14 -2.05 -0.85 -4.03
C ALA A 14 -1.58 -0.89 -2.56
N ALA A 15 -0.30 -1.11 -2.31
CA ALA A 15 0.26 -1.13 -0.95
C ALA A 15 0.10 0.22 -0.23
N VAL A 16 0.34 1.34 -0.91
CA VAL A 16 0.11 2.68 -0.34
C VAL A 16 -1.36 2.85 0.05
N GLN A 17 -2.28 2.44 -0.83
CA GLN A 17 -3.71 2.52 -0.56
C GLN A 17 -4.14 1.61 0.60
N ALA A 18 -3.59 0.40 0.69
CA ALA A 18 -3.86 -0.54 1.78
C ALA A 18 -3.36 0.00 3.13
N LEU A 19 -2.15 0.54 3.18
CA LEU A 19 -1.58 1.15 4.40
C LEU A 19 -2.42 2.35 4.86
N TYR A 20 -2.83 3.20 3.91
CA TYR A 20 -3.74 4.31 4.20
C TYR A 20 -5.08 3.79 4.76
N GLN A 21 -5.70 2.81 4.11
CA GLN A 21 -6.96 2.22 4.55
C GLN A 21 -6.84 1.63 5.95
N MET A 22 -5.75 0.91 6.25
CA MET A 22 -5.47 0.39 7.59
C MET A 22 -5.43 1.52 8.64
N GLU A 23 -4.73 2.62 8.35
CA GLU A 23 -4.58 3.74 9.28
C GLU A 23 -5.92 4.44 9.56
N VAL A 24 -6.73 4.70 8.53
CA VAL A 24 -8.01 5.43 8.70
C VAL A 24 -9.15 4.56 9.24
N SER A 25 -9.14 3.26 8.93
CA SER A 25 -10.21 2.33 9.36
C SER A 25 -9.89 1.56 10.64
N GLY A 26 -8.61 1.50 11.04
CA GLY A 26 -8.13 0.66 12.14
C GLY A 26 -8.21 -0.84 11.85
N VAL A 27 -8.49 -1.24 10.61
CA VAL A 27 -8.59 -2.65 10.20
C VAL A 27 -7.20 -3.27 10.10
N GLY A 28 -7.07 -4.50 10.59
CA GLY A 28 -5.80 -5.23 10.57
C GLY A 28 -5.35 -5.65 9.17
N VAL A 29 -4.02 -5.85 9.02
CA VAL A 29 -3.35 -6.14 7.75
C VAL A 29 -3.97 -7.29 6.94
N GLU A 30 -4.30 -8.41 7.58
CA GLU A 30 -4.86 -9.57 6.88
C GLU A 30 -6.28 -9.33 6.34
N ALA A 31 -7.07 -8.49 7.02
CA ALA A 31 -8.40 -8.16 6.55
C ALA A 31 -8.33 -7.21 5.34
N VAL A 32 -7.45 -6.20 5.38
CA VAL A 32 -7.24 -5.29 4.24
C VAL A 32 -6.65 -6.03 3.03
N ILE A 33 -5.69 -6.93 3.22
CA ILE A 33 -5.14 -7.73 2.11
C ILE A 33 -6.22 -8.57 1.44
N ARG A 34 -7.08 -9.23 2.22
CA ARG A 34 -8.20 -10.02 1.66
C ARG A 34 -9.17 -9.14 0.87
N GLU A 35 -9.53 -7.98 1.40
CA GLU A 35 -10.43 -7.05 0.69
C GLU A 35 -9.85 -6.61 -0.67
N PHE A 36 -8.54 -6.35 -0.73
CA PHE A 36 -7.88 -6.01 -1.99
C PHE A 36 -7.90 -7.17 -3.00
N ALA A 37 -7.63 -8.40 -2.54
CA ALA A 37 -7.72 -9.59 -3.39
C ALA A 37 -9.16 -9.80 -3.90
N ASP A 38 -10.15 -9.74 -3.01
CA ASP A 38 -11.55 -10.09 -3.32
C ASP A 38 -12.28 -9.04 -4.18
N HIS A 39 -11.83 -7.78 -4.16
CA HIS A 39 -12.60 -6.68 -4.77
C HIS A 39 -11.81 -5.77 -5.70
N ARG A 40 -10.49 -5.64 -5.52
CA ARG A 40 -9.68 -4.63 -6.22
C ARG A 40 -8.80 -5.23 -7.30
N PHE A 41 -8.41 -6.49 -7.15
CA PHE A 41 -7.61 -7.21 -8.16
C PHE A 41 -8.48 -8.04 -9.12
N ASP A 42 -9.63 -8.56 -8.67
CA ASP A 42 -10.53 -9.40 -9.49
C ASP A 42 -11.43 -8.61 -10.48
N ARG A 43 -11.55 -7.28 -10.33
CA ARG A 43 -12.46 -6.43 -11.15
C ARG A 43 -11.87 -5.95 -12.49
N GLY A 44 -11.16 -6.80 -13.21
CA GLY A 44 -10.68 -6.48 -14.56
C GLY A 44 -11.43 -7.26 -15.63
N ILE A 45 -12.35 -6.62 -16.40
CA ILE A 45 -12.52 -6.79 -17.87
C ILE A 45 -13.69 -5.98 -18.48
N GLU A 46 -14.64 -5.41 -17.73
CA GLU A 46 -15.79 -4.70 -18.35
C GLU A 46 -15.98 -3.27 -17.82
N GLY A 47 -15.48 -2.28 -18.56
CA GLY A 47 -15.80 -0.88 -18.27
C GLY A 47 -14.89 0.11 -18.98
N ASP A 48 -15.28 0.53 -20.19
CA ASP A 48 -14.78 1.74 -20.81
C ASP A 48 -15.12 2.95 -19.91
N GLY A 49 -14.19 3.33 -19.02
CA GLY A 49 -14.28 4.56 -18.21
C GLY A 49 -13.82 4.39 -16.75
N GLU A 50 -12.67 4.99 -16.42
CA GLU A 50 -12.19 5.28 -15.04
C GLU A 50 -12.51 4.25 -13.93
N GLY A 51 -12.18 2.97 -14.13
CA GLY A 51 -12.40 1.90 -13.14
C GLY A 51 -11.10 1.19 -12.74
N ASP A 52 -10.62 1.50 -11.53
CA ASP A 52 -9.50 0.95 -10.73
C ASP A 52 -8.32 0.23 -11.46
N PRO A 53 -7.14 0.88 -11.61
CA PRO A 53 -5.97 0.36 -12.35
C PRO A 53 -5.23 -0.82 -11.68
N LEU A 54 -5.81 -1.43 -10.65
CA LEU A 54 -5.14 -2.41 -9.79
C LEU A 54 -5.23 -3.86 -10.28
N ALA A 55 -6.08 -4.17 -11.25
CA ALA A 55 -6.24 -5.53 -11.81
C ALA A 55 -4.93 -6.13 -12.39
N ALA A 56 -3.92 -5.30 -12.66
CA ALA A 56 -2.61 -5.75 -13.13
C ALA A 56 -1.58 -5.95 -12.00
N ALA A 57 -1.97 -5.84 -10.72
CA ALA A 57 -1.06 -5.96 -9.59
C ALA A 57 -0.45 -7.37 -9.49
N ASP A 58 0.82 -7.43 -9.10
CA ASP A 58 1.41 -8.66 -8.56
C ASP A 58 0.90 -8.83 -7.11
N GLU A 59 -0.17 -9.61 -6.93
CA GLU A 59 -0.86 -9.77 -5.65
C GLU A 59 0.02 -10.38 -4.56
N ALA A 60 0.87 -11.34 -4.93
CA ALA A 60 1.81 -11.97 -4.00
C ALA A 60 2.82 -10.94 -3.48
N PHE A 61 3.39 -10.14 -4.40
CA PHE A 61 4.29 -9.07 -4.04
C PHE A 61 3.61 -7.96 -3.22
N PHE A 62 2.35 -7.61 -3.54
CA PHE A 62 1.55 -6.69 -2.74
C PHE A 62 1.39 -7.20 -1.30
N ALA A 63 0.95 -8.44 -1.12
CA ALA A 63 0.69 -9.00 0.20
C ALA A 63 1.97 -9.13 1.03
N GLU A 64 3.09 -9.54 0.40
CA GLU A 64 4.41 -9.57 1.03
C GLU A 64 4.83 -8.16 1.48
N LEU A 65 4.67 -7.15 0.62
CA LEU A 65 5.08 -5.78 0.90
C LEU A 65 4.29 -5.19 2.09
N VAL A 66 2.96 -5.31 2.09
CA VAL A 66 2.13 -4.76 3.18
C VAL A 66 2.43 -5.47 4.50
N ARG A 67 2.53 -6.81 4.51
CA ARG A 67 2.91 -7.55 5.72
C ARG A 67 4.30 -7.17 6.21
N GLY A 68 5.25 -7.00 5.30
CA GLY A 68 6.62 -6.60 5.61
C GLY A 68 6.69 -5.23 6.28
N VAL A 69 5.98 -4.24 5.74
CA VAL A 69 5.88 -2.89 6.32
C VAL A 69 5.30 -2.95 7.74
N VAL A 70 4.17 -3.63 7.93
CA VAL A 70 3.53 -3.74 9.24
C VAL A 70 4.40 -4.50 10.24
N GLY A 71 5.04 -5.59 9.80
CA GLY A 71 5.91 -6.41 10.64
C GLY A 71 7.20 -5.71 11.07
N THR A 72 7.69 -4.75 10.28
CA THR A 72 8.93 -3.99 10.55
C THR A 72 8.67 -2.52 10.85
N GLN A 73 7.42 -2.14 11.13
CA GLN A 73 6.97 -0.75 11.22
C GLN A 73 7.78 0.08 12.20
N ARG A 74 8.12 -0.48 13.38
CA ARG A 74 8.95 0.23 14.37
C ARG A 74 10.34 0.59 13.85
N GLU A 75 10.96 -0.28 13.07
CA GLU A 75 12.29 -0.05 12.50
C GLU A 75 12.23 0.98 11.38
N ILE A 76 11.20 0.88 10.51
CA ILE A 76 10.92 1.85 9.45
C ILE A 76 10.68 3.24 10.05
N ASP A 77 9.77 3.35 11.02
CA ASP A 77 9.43 4.61 11.69
C ASP A 77 10.66 5.24 12.34
N ALA A 78 11.48 4.45 13.04
CA ALA A 78 12.72 4.94 13.64
C ALA A 78 13.73 5.43 12.59
N ALA A 79 13.80 4.78 11.42
CA ALA A 79 14.66 5.21 10.33
C ALA A 79 14.16 6.51 9.66
N VAL A 80 12.84 6.69 9.53
CA VAL A 80 12.22 7.91 9.00
C VAL A 80 12.41 9.07 9.98
N VAL A 81 12.12 8.89 11.27
CA VAL A 81 12.24 9.93 12.30
C VAL A 81 13.65 10.51 12.36
N LYS A 82 14.70 9.68 12.20
CA LYS A 82 16.10 10.14 12.15
C LYS A 82 16.43 11.09 10.99
N ARG A 83 15.55 11.18 9.98
CA ARG A 83 15.72 11.99 8.77
C ARG A 83 14.72 13.14 8.68
N LEU A 84 13.80 13.25 9.64
CA LEU A 84 12.90 14.39 9.72
C LEU A 84 13.65 15.66 10.12
N ALA A 85 13.13 16.81 9.69
CA ALA A 85 13.65 18.11 10.11
C ALA A 85 13.58 18.25 11.65
N THR A 86 14.51 18.99 12.25
CA THR A 86 14.55 19.19 13.69
C THR A 86 13.21 19.67 14.24
N GLY A 87 12.68 18.99 15.25
CA GLY A 87 11.39 19.30 15.88
C GLY A 87 10.15 18.74 15.16
N TRP A 88 10.32 18.04 14.04
CA TRP A 88 9.23 17.28 13.42
C TRP A 88 9.03 15.92 14.09
N LYS A 89 7.77 15.48 14.10
CA LYS A 89 7.33 14.18 14.59
C LYS A 89 6.62 13.46 13.47
N LEU A 90 6.67 12.12 13.49
CA LEU A 90 6.08 11.28 12.46
C LEU A 90 4.55 11.47 12.36
N ASP A 91 3.89 11.67 13.50
CA ASP A 91 2.45 11.93 13.61
C ASP A 91 1.96 13.18 12.86
N ARG A 92 2.87 14.10 12.50
CA ARG A 92 2.58 15.29 11.69
C ARG A 92 2.54 15.03 10.19
N LEU A 93 3.00 13.87 9.73
CA LEU A 93 2.91 13.49 8.32
C LEU A 93 1.49 12.99 8.03
N ASP A 94 0.92 13.42 6.90
CA ASP A 94 -0.31 12.84 6.37
C ASP A 94 -0.15 11.33 6.16
N ALA A 95 -1.22 10.57 6.38
CA ALA A 95 -1.22 9.11 6.28
C ALA A 95 -0.76 8.61 4.91
N THR A 96 -1.13 9.32 3.84
CA THR A 96 -0.68 9.00 2.47
C THR A 96 0.82 9.20 2.32
N VAL A 97 1.34 10.32 2.83
CA VAL A 97 2.78 10.63 2.76
C VAL A 97 3.60 9.64 3.58
N ARG A 98 3.05 9.16 4.70
CA ARG A 98 3.71 8.16 5.56
C ARG A 98 3.73 6.77 4.92
N ALA A 99 2.77 6.46 4.07
CA ALA A 99 2.67 5.19 3.37
C ALA A 99 3.59 5.08 2.13
N ILE A 100 4.14 6.21 1.63
CA ILE A 100 5.05 6.29 0.46
C ILE A 100 6.51 6.07 0.86
#